data_AF-A0A7K6YWE0-F1
#
_entry.id   AF-A0A7K6YWE0-F1
#
_cell.length_a   1.000
_cell.length_b   1.000
_cell.length_c   1.000
_cell.angle_alpha   90.00
_cell.angle_beta   90.00
_cell.angle_gamma   90.00
#
_symmetry.space_group_name_H-M   'P 1'
#
loop_
_entity.id
_entity.type
_entity.pdbx_description
1 polymer ?
#
loop_
_entity_poly.entity_id
_entity_poly.type
_entity_poly.pdbx_seq_one_letter_code
_entity_poly.pdbx_strand_id
1 'polypeptide(L)'
;VNASRQETKLMEECDQLIEIIQQRRQIIGTKIKEGKVVRLRKLAQQIANCKQCIERSTSLISQAEQSLKENDHARFLQTAKNITERVSMATASSQVLIPEINLNDTFDTFALDFTREKKLLECLDYLTAPNPPTIREELCTASYDTITVHWTSDDEFSVVSYELQYTIFTGQANVVS
;
A
#
# COMPACT_ATOMS: atom_id res chain seq x y z
N VAL A 1 -33.64 21.09 -15.49
CA VAL A 1 -32.26 21.54 -15.76
C VAL A 1 -31.35 21.33 -14.56
N ASN A 2 -31.70 21.80 -13.35
CA ASN A 2 -30.86 21.60 -12.16
C ASN A 2 -30.72 20.13 -11.70
N ALA A 3 -31.81 19.35 -11.70
CA ALA A 3 -31.75 17.92 -11.30
C ALA A 3 -30.86 17.10 -12.24
N SER A 4 -31.10 17.18 -13.56
CA SER A 4 -30.27 16.50 -14.56
C SER A 4 -28.78 16.88 -14.48
N ARG A 5 -28.45 18.14 -14.15
CA ARG A 5 -27.04 18.54 -13.91
C ARG A 5 -26.44 17.84 -12.69
N GLN A 6 -27.21 17.71 -11.60
CA GLN A 6 -26.74 17.01 -10.40
C GLN A 6 -26.63 15.50 -10.61
N GLU A 7 -27.52 14.90 -11.40
CA GLU A 7 -27.43 13.49 -11.79
C GLU A 7 -26.15 13.23 -12.61
N THR A 8 -25.83 14.08 -13.58
CA THR A 8 -24.57 13.99 -14.34
C THR A 8 -23.36 14.12 -13.42
N LYS A 9 -23.36 15.12 -12.52
CA LYS A 9 -22.26 15.32 -11.58
C LYS A 9 -22.08 14.13 -10.63
N LEU A 10 -23.18 13.56 -10.13
CA LEU A 10 -23.14 12.36 -9.29
C LEU A 10 -22.50 11.19 -10.04
N MET A 11 -22.87 10.98 -11.31
CA MET A 11 -22.23 9.95 -12.15
C MET A 11 -20.73 10.19 -12.28
N GLU A 12 -20.31 11.42 -12.59
CA GLU A 12 -18.90 11.78 -12.73
C GLU A 12 -18.08 11.52 -11.45
N GLU A 13 -18.59 11.94 -10.29
CA GLU A 13 -17.91 11.73 -9.00
C GLU A 13 -17.83 10.24 -8.64
N CYS A 14 -18.89 9.47 -8.89
CA CYS A 14 -18.90 8.02 -8.69
C CYS A 14 -17.90 7.31 -9.62
N ASP A 15 -17.85 7.70 -10.89
CA ASP A 15 -16.91 7.14 -11.86
C ASP A 15 -15.45 7.41 -11.46
N GLN A 16 -15.15 8.61 -10.95
CA GLN A 16 -13.82 8.93 -10.41
C GLN A 16 -13.46 8.04 -9.22
N LEU A 17 -14.38 7.82 -8.28
CA LEU A 17 -14.15 6.92 -7.13
C LEU A 17 -13.90 5.48 -7.59
N ILE A 18 -14.67 5.00 -8.57
CA ILE A 18 -14.48 3.67 -9.16
C ILE A 18 -13.10 3.57 -9.81
N GLU A 19 -12.70 4.58 -10.58
CA GLU A 19 -11.39 4.61 -11.22
C GLU A 19 -10.25 4.53 -10.19
N ILE A 20 -10.33 5.31 -9.11
CA ILE A 20 -9.35 5.28 -8.02
C ILE A 20 -9.25 3.87 -7.42
N ILE A 21 -10.38 3.22 -7.11
CA ILE A 21 -10.40 1.86 -6.56
C ILE A 21 -9.76 0.87 -7.54
N GLN A 22 -10.06 0.97 -8.84
CA GLN A 22 -9.49 0.11 -9.87
C GLN A 22 -7.97 0.30 -10.02
N GLN A 23 -7.50 1.54 -10.00
CA GLN A 23 -6.08 1.87 -10.04
C GLN A 23 -5.35 1.31 -8.81
N ARG A 24 -5.89 1.51 -7.60
CA ARG A 24 -5.33 0.96 -6.36
C ARG A 24 -5.27 -0.56 -6.38
N ARG A 25 -6.34 -1.23 -6.84
CA ARG A 25 -6.37 -2.69 -7.04
C ARG A 25 -5.24 -3.15 -7.95
N GLN A 26 -5.01 -2.47 -9.07
CA GLN A 26 -3.94 -2.83 -10.01
C GLN A 26 -2.55 -2.66 -9.38
N ILE A 27 -2.31 -1.56 -8.68
CA ILE A 27 -1.02 -1.29 -8.00
C ILE A 27 -0.72 -2.37 -6.96
N ILE A 28 -1.69 -2.64 -6.07
CA ILE A 28 -1.55 -3.65 -5.01
C ILE A 28 -1.37 -5.05 -5.64
N GLY A 29 -2.16 -5.38 -6.66
CA GLY A 29 -2.06 -6.64 -7.38
C GLY A 29 -0.69 -6.85 -8.02
N THR A 30 -0.09 -5.80 -8.60
CA THR A 30 1.27 -5.85 -9.14
C THR A 30 2.30 -6.12 -8.04
N LYS A 31 2.20 -5.44 -6.88
CA LYS A 31 3.11 -5.67 -5.76
C LYS A 31 3.07 -7.11 -5.23
N ILE A 32 1.87 -7.70 -5.15
CA ILE A 32 1.69 -9.10 -4.76
C ILE A 32 2.39 -10.03 -5.78
N LYS A 33 2.21 -9.77 -7.09
CA LYS A 33 2.84 -10.56 -8.16
C LYS A 33 4.37 -10.43 -8.13
N GLU A 34 4.90 -9.22 -7.98
CA GLU A 34 6.34 -8.95 -7.83
C GLU A 34 6.93 -9.75 -6.66
N GLY A 35 6.29 -9.68 -5.49
CA GLY A 35 6.70 -10.44 -4.30
C GLY A 35 6.73 -11.96 -4.55
N LYS A 36 5.71 -12.49 -5.23
CA LYS A 36 5.66 -13.92 -5.63
C LYS A 36 6.81 -14.28 -6.57
N VAL A 37 7.09 -13.47 -7.59
CA VAL A 37 8.15 -13.72 -8.57
C VAL A 37 9.53 -13.75 -7.90
N VAL A 38 9.82 -12.80 -7.02
CA VAL A 38 11.09 -12.75 -6.28
C VAL A 38 11.29 -14.02 -5.44
N ARG A 39 10.24 -14.50 -4.76
CA ARG A 39 10.28 -15.74 -3.97
C ARG A 39 10.55 -16.96 -4.84
N LEU A 40 9.82 -17.11 -5.95
CA LEU A 40 10.02 -18.21 -6.88
C LEU A 40 11.45 -18.21 -7.45
N ARG A 41 12.00 -17.03 -7.74
CA ARG A 41 13.38 -16.90 -8.22
C ARG A 41 14.41 -17.32 -7.16
N LYS A 42 14.24 -16.88 -5.91
CA LYS A 42 15.09 -17.30 -4.79
C LYS A 42 15.03 -18.81 -4.60
N LEU A 43 13.83 -19.41 -4.62
CA LEU A 43 13.65 -20.85 -4.49
C LEU A 43 14.31 -21.61 -5.65
N ALA A 44 14.11 -21.17 -6.89
CA ALA A 44 14.73 -21.78 -8.07
C ALA A 44 16.27 -21.75 -7.99
N GLN A 45 16.85 -20.63 -7.54
CA GLN A 45 18.28 -20.51 -7.32
C GLN A 45 18.79 -21.49 -6.26
N GLN A 46 18.06 -21.64 -5.15
CA GLN A 46 18.43 -22.60 -4.10
C GLN A 46 18.37 -24.04 -4.61
N ILE A 47 17.34 -24.40 -5.36
CA ILE A 47 17.24 -25.72 -6.00
C ILE A 47 18.44 -25.96 -6.93
N ALA A 48 18.83 -24.97 -7.74
CA ALA A 48 19.99 -25.08 -8.62
C ALA A 48 21.30 -25.28 -7.84
N ASN A 49 21.50 -24.54 -6.74
CA ASN A 49 22.66 -24.67 -5.87
C ASN A 49 22.74 -26.07 -5.24
N CYS A 50 21.61 -26.60 -4.74
CA CYS A 50 21.53 -27.94 -4.19
C CYS A 50 21.87 -29.02 -5.24
N LYS A 51 21.31 -28.91 -6.45
CA LYS A 51 21.61 -29.83 -7.56
C LYS A 51 23.11 -29.83 -7.89
N GLN A 52 23.71 -28.65 -8.00
CA GLN A 52 25.14 -28.52 -8.27
C GLN A 52 25.99 -29.13 -7.15
N CYS A 53 25.59 -28.98 -5.89
CA CYS A 53 26.29 -29.62 -4.78
C CYS A 53 26.20 -31.14 -4.85
N ILE A 54 25.02 -31.69 -5.15
CA ILE A 54 24.82 -33.13 -5.32
C ILE A 54 25.71 -33.66 -6.45
N GLU A 55 25.73 -33.00 -7.61
CA GLU A 55 26.56 -33.38 -8.75
C GLU A 55 28.06 -33.39 -8.40
N ARG A 56 28.54 -32.35 -7.70
CA ARG A 56 29.93 -32.27 -7.22
C ARG A 56 30.26 -33.41 -6.26
N SER A 57 29.39 -33.69 -5.30
CA SER A 57 29.56 -34.79 -4.34
C SER A 57 29.57 -36.14 -5.03
N THR A 58 28.66 -36.39 -5.99
CA THR A 58 28.64 -37.61 -6.80
C THR A 58 29.94 -37.79 -7.57
N SER A 59 30.46 -36.72 -8.20
CA SER A 59 31.74 -36.78 -8.91
C SER A 59 32.91 -37.10 -7.97
N LEU A 60 32.92 -36.53 -6.76
CA LEU A 60 33.93 -36.84 -5.74
C LEU A 60 33.86 -38.30 -5.28
N ILE A 61 32.65 -38.83 -5.10
CA ILE A 61 32.44 -40.25 -4.76
C ILE A 61 33.01 -41.14 -5.86
N SER A 62 32.67 -40.90 -7.14
CA SER A 62 33.21 -41.70 -8.25
C SER A 62 34.74 -41.60 -8.37
N GLN A 63 35.32 -40.42 -8.08
CA GLN A 63 36.78 -40.25 -8.06
C GLN A 63 37.43 -41.04 -6.90
N ALA A 64 36.80 -41.04 -5.72
CA ALA A 64 37.26 -41.85 -4.59
C ALA A 64 37.22 -43.34 -4.92
N GLU A 65 36.11 -43.82 -5.50
CA GLU A 65 35.96 -45.21 -5.95
C GLU A 65 37.00 -45.63 -6.98
N GLN A 66 37.32 -44.74 -7.94
CA GLN A 66 38.36 -45.01 -8.93
C GLN A 66 39.76 -45.02 -8.31
N SER A 67 40.04 -44.13 -7.37
CA SER A 67 41.33 -44.10 -6.65
C SER A 67 41.57 -45.40 -5.89
N LEU A 68 40.52 -46.04 -5.35
CA LEU A 68 40.65 -47.32 -4.66
C LEU A 68 41.09 -48.48 -5.57
N LYS A 69 41.05 -48.30 -6.89
CA LYS A 69 41.51 -49.29 -7.89
C LYS A 69 42.94 -49.03 -8.37
N GLU A 70 43.62 -48.00 -7.86
CA GLU A 70 45.00 -47.68 -8.22
C GLU A 70 45.98 -48.69 -7.63
N ASN A 71 46.87 -49.24 -8.47
CA ASN A 71 47.85 -50.26 -8.06
C ASN A 71 49.19 -49.63 -7.65
N ASP A 72 49.48 -48.42 -8.13
CA ASP A 72 50.68 -47.67 -7.73
C ASP A 72 50.43 -46.94 -6.39
N HIS A 73 51.12 -47.39 -5.34
CA HIS A 73 50.95 -46.88 -3.98
C HIS A 73 51.26 -45.38 -3.85
N ALA A 74 52.23 -44.85 -4.60
CA ALA A 74 52.60 -43.44 -4.54
C ALA A 74 51.53 -42.56 -5.22
N ARG A 75 51.01 -42.99 -6.38
CA ARG A 75 49.89 -42.32 -7.05
C ARG A 75 48.59 -42.40 -6.26
N PHE A 76 48.33 -43.54 -5.62
CA PHE A 76 47.19 -43.71 -4.73
C PHE A 76 47.22 -42.67 -3.60
N LEU A 77 48.33 -42.58 -2.86
CA LEU A 77 48.47 -41.65 -1.74
C LEU A 77 48.30 -40.18 -2.18
N GLN A 78 48.86 -39.80 -3.33
CA GLN A 78 48.72 -38.45 -3.86
C GLN A 78 47.26 -38.13 -4.24
N THR A 79 46.59 -39.06 -4.90
CA THR A 79 45.19 -38.90 -5.33
C THR A 79 44.23 -38.89 -4.14
N ALA A 80 44.41 -39.79 -3.17
CA ALA A 80 43.62 -39.86 -1.96
C ALA A 80 43.73 -38.57 -1.11
N LYS A 81 44.93 -37.99 -0.99
CA LYS A 81 45.11 -36.70 -0.31
C LYS A 81 44.31 -35.59 -0.97
N ASN A 82 44.40 -35.48 -2.30
CA ASN A 82 43.66 -34.46 -3.06
C ASN A 82 42.14 -34.63 -2.91
N ILE A 83 41.62 -35.85 -3.00
CA ILE A 83 40.20 -36.14 -2.81
C ILE A 83 39.75 -35.77 -1.40
N THR A 84 40.55 -36.09 -0.37
CA THR A 84 40.24 -35.77 1.03
C THR A 84 40.12 -34.26 1.24
N GLU A 85 41.04 -33.46 0.69
CA GLU A 85 40.99 -32.00 0.73
C GLU A 85 39.72 -31.48 0.03
N ARG A 86 39.38 -32.02 -1.14
CA ARG A 86 38.18 -31.61 -1.89
C ARG A 86 36.87 -32.01 -1.19
N VAL A 87 36.84 -33.17 -0.52
CA VAL A 87 35.70 -33.59 0.31
C VAL A 87 35.55 -32.62 1.49
N SER A 88 36.63 -32.29 2.20
CA SER A 88 36.59 -31.31 3.29
C SER A 88 36.03 -29.96 2.84
N MET A 89 36.50 -29.44 1.69
CA MET A 89 35.97 -28.22 1.08
C MET A 89 34.49 -28.33 0.72
N ALA A 90 34.07 -29.44 0.11
CA ALA A 90 32.67 -29.68 -0.24
C ALA A 90 31.78 -29.71 1.01
N THR A 91 32.19 -30.42 2.07
CA THR A 91 31.47 -30.49 3.34
C THR A 91 31.35 -29.13 4.02
N ALA A 92 32.41 -28.32 4.01
CA ALA A 92 32.38 -26.95 4.54
C ALA A 92 31.42 -26.05 3.73
N SER A 93 31.42 -26.17 2.41
CA SER A 93 30.52 -25.39 1.54
C SER A 93 29.05 -25.79 1.67
N SER A 94 28.75 -27.02 2.12
CA SER A 94 27.38 -27.51 2.29
C SER A 94 26.61 -26.87 3.45
N GLN A 95 27.27 -26.28 4.44
CA GLN A 95 26.58 -25.53 5.51
C GLN A 95 25.88 -24.26 4.98
N VAL A 96 26.30 -23.76 3.81
CA VAL A 96 25.65 -22.66 3.08
C VAL A 96 24.35 -23.12 2.37
N LEU A 97 24.10 -24.44 2.29
CA LEU A 97 22.90 -25.01 1.68
C LEU A 97 21.73 -25.17 2.66
N ILE A 98 21.90 -24.82 3.95
CA ILE A 98 20.77 -24.80 4.88
C ILE A 98 19.83 -23.72 4.39
N PRO A 99 18.62 -24.08 3.95
CA PRO A 99 17.74 -23.10 3.36
C PRO A 99 17.31 -22.11 4.45
N GLU A 100 17.76 -20.85 4.38
CA GLU A 100 17.10 -19.73 5.06
C GLU A 100 15.74 -19.50 4.37
N ILE A 101 14.85 -20.49 4.44
CA ILE A 101 13.47 -20.31 4.01
C ILE A 101 12.76 -19.67 5.19
N ASN A 102 13.12 -18.42 5.47
CA ASN A 102 12.27 -17.58 6.28
C ASN A 102 11.03 -17.25 5.41
N LEU A 103 10.09 -18.19 5.31
CA LEU A 103 8.82 -18.03 4.59
C LEU A 103 8.00 -16.86 5.14
N ASN A 104 8.25 -16.50 6.41
CA ASN A 104 7.56 -15.46 7.15
C ASN A 104 7.84 -14.04 6.65
N ASP A 105 8.97 -13.78 5.97
CA ASP A 105 9.55 -12.44 6.01
C ASP A 105 8.96 -11.38 5.04
N THR A 106 7.82 -11.63 4.37
CA THR A 106 7.28 -10.62 3.42
C THR A 106 5.78 -10.59 3.20
N PHE A 107 5.07 -11.72 3.37
CA PHE A 107 3.60 -11.74 3.23
C PHE A 107 2.87 -11.83 4.57
N ASP A 108 3.52 -12.31 5.63
CA ASP A 108 2.92 -12.26 6.98
C ASP A 108 2.87 -10.82 7.52
N THR A 109 3.70 -9.92 6.98
CA THR A 109 3.68 -8.48 7.27
C THR A 109 2.68 -7.71 6.39
N PHE A 110 2.06 -8.35 5.40
CA PHE A 110 1.16 -7.71 4.44
C PHE A 110 -0.27 -8.19 4.64
N ALA A 111 -1.05 -7.45 5.42
CA ALA A 111 -2.48 -7.69 5.59
C ALA A 111 -3.30 -6.77 4.68
N LEU A 112 -4.27 -7.34 3.97
CA LEU A 112 -5.26 -6.57 3.20
C LEU A 112 -6.42 -6.22 4.12
N ASP A 113 -6.39 -5.04 4.72
CA ASP A 113 -7.50 -4.47 5.46
C ASP A 113 -7.96 -3.18 4.79
N PHE A 114 -9.22 -3.17 4.34
CA PHE A 114 -9.86 -2.01 3.72
C PHE A 114 -11.06 -1.52 4.54
N THR A 115 -11.13 -1.87 5.82
CA THR A 115 -12.29 -1.57 6.68
C THR A 115 -12.52 -0.07 6.79
N ARG A 116 -11.44 0.72 6.93
CA ARG A 116 -11.52 2.19 6.97
C ARG A 116 -12.06 2.77 5.67
N GLU A 117 -11.53 2.33 4.54
CA GLU A 117 -11.91 2.81 3.21
C GLU A 117 -13.36 2.45 2.88
N LYS A 118 -13.80 1.24 3.23
CA LYS A 118 -15.21 0.83 3.11
C LYS A 118 -16.12 1.73 3.92
N LYS A 119 -15.78 2.01 5.18
CA LYS A 119 -16.55 2.91 6.04
C LYS A 119 -16.65 4.31 5.44
N LEU A 120 -15.58 4.83 4.86
CA LEU A 120 -15.59 6.14 4.18
C LEU A 120 -16.52 6.13 2.96
N LEU A 121 -16.52 5.06 2.16
CA LEU A 121 -17.43 4.91 1.01
C LEU A 121 -18.89 4.74 1.45
N GLU A 122 -19.15 4.05 2.56
CA GLU A 122 -20.50 3.92 3.15
C GLU A 122 -21.04 5.25 3.69
N CYS A 123 -20.16 6.18 4.06
CA CYS A 123 -20.52 7.52 4.51
C CYS A 123 -20.69 8.54 3.36
N LEU A 124 -20.61 8.12 2.09
CA LEU A 124 -20.87 9.03 0.96
C LEU A 124 -22.33 9.48 0.98
N ASP A 125 -22.54 10.79 1.05
CA ASP A 125 -23.85 11.40 1.02
C ASP A 125 -23.80 12.72 0.23
N TYR A 126 -24.97 13.24 -0.13
CA TYR A 126 -25.07 14.54 -0.79
C TYR A 126 -24.81 15.67 0.22
N LEU A 127 -24.03 16.66 -0.19
CA LEU A 127 -23.84 17.87 0.61
C LEU A 127 -25.13 18.69 0.58
N THR A 128 -25.67 18.99 1.76
CA THR A 128 -26.74 19.97 1.92
C THR A 128 -26.14 21.35 2.15
N ALA A 129 -26.92 22.39 1.86
CA ALA A 129 -26.50 23.74 2.22
C ALA A 129 -26.29 23.78 3.74
N PRO A 130 -25.17 24.34 4.21
CA PRO A 130 -24.92 24.48 5.63
C PRO A 130 -26.01 25.32 6.28
N ASN A 131 -26.24 25.09 7.57
CA ASN A 131 -27.27 25.86 8.29
C ASN A 131 -26.94 27.37 8.22
N PRO A 132 -27.96 28.24 8.12
CA PRO A 132 -27.74 29.69 8.16
C PRO A 132 -26.95 30.08 9.41
N PRO A 133 -26.00 31.01 9.30
CA PRO A 133 -25.22 31.45 10.45
C PRO A 133 -26.15 32.14 11.46
N THR A 134 -25.90 31.95 12.75
CA THR A 134 -26.70 32.56 13.81
C THR A 134 -26.11 33.92 14.16
N ILE A 135 -26.93 34.96 14.14
CA ILE A 135 -26.53 36.31 14.57
C ILE A 135 -26.40 36.30 16.09
N ARG A 136 -25.26 36.79 16.57
CA ARG A 136 -24.95 36.96 17.99
C ARG A 136 -25.32 38.36 18.41
N GLU A 137 -26.61 38.55 18.69
CA GLU A 137 -27.19 39.85 19.05
C GLU A 137 -26.44 40.52 20.20
N GLU A 138 -25.92 39.74 21.14
CA GLU A 138 -25.17 40.23 22.30
C GLU A 138 -23.82 40.89 21.95
N LEU A 139 -23.30 40.63 20.75
CA LEU A 139 -22.06 41.21 20.23
C LEU A 139 -22.33 42.29 19.18
N CYS A 140 -23.55 42.35 18.64
CA CYS A 140 -23.93 43.32 17.63
C CYS A 140 -23.96 44.74 18.23
N THR A 141 -23.51 45.73 17.45
CA THR A 141 -23.53 47.14 17.86
C THR A 141 -24.17 48.00 16.78
N ALA A 142 -24.85 49.06 17.21
CA ALA A 142 -25.46 50.05 16.34
C ALA A 142 -25.04 51.46 16.77
N SER A 143 -24.53 52.24 15.82
CA SER A 143 -24.24 53.67 15.96
C SER A 143 -25.20 54.49 15.08
N TYR A 144 -24.95 55.79 14.94
CA TYR A 144 -25.76 56.69 14.13
C TYR A 144 -25.63 56.44 12.60
N ASP A 145 -24.51 55.86 12.15
CA ASP A 145 -24.21 55.63 10.73
C ASP A 145 -23.72 54.20 10.42
N THR A 146 -23.49 53.37 11.44
CA THR A 146 -22.84 52.08 11.29
C THR A 146 -23.56 51.02 12.12
N ILE A 147 -23.78 49.85 11.53
CA ILE A 147 -24.25 48.65 12.23
C ILE A 147 -23.17 47.59 12.07
N THR A 148 -22.72 47.02 13.18
CA THR A 148 -21.78 45.89 13.20
C THR A 148 -22.55 44.64 13.59
N VAL A 149 -22.62 43.67 12.68
CA VAL A 149 -23.28 42.39 12.89
C VAL A 149 -22.22 41.32 13.15
N HIS A 150 -22.35 40.60 14.25
CA HIS A 150 -21.54 39.43 14.56
C HIS A 150 -22.39 38.18 14.34
N TRP A 151 -21.82 37.17 13.67
CA TRP A 151 -22.48 35.89 13.47
C TRP A 151 -21.49 34.74 13.69
N THR A 152 -22.02 33.56 14.01
CA THR A 152 -21.26 32.31 14.09
C THR A 152 -21.91 31.24 13.25
N SER A 153 -21.10 30.33 12.71
CA SER A 153 -21.55 29.13 12.02
C SER A 153 -20.91 27.94 12.73
N ASP A 154 -21.73 27.02 13.23
CA ASP A 154 -21.28 25.79 13.89
C ASP A 154 -21.15 24.64 12.88
N ASP A 155 -21.22 24.94 11.59
CA ASP A 155 -21.22 23.93 10.54
C ASP A 155 -19.79 23.46 10.21
N GLU A 156 -19.62 22.15 10.00
CA GLU A 156 -18.34 21.55 9.58
C GLU A 156 -18.07 21.79 8.09
N PHE A 157 -19.07 22.24 7.32
CA PHE A 157 -18.92 22.51 5.89
C PHE A 157 -18.30 23.89 5.60
N SER A 158 -17.41 23.94 4.60
CA SER A 158 -16.85 25.19 4.09
C SER A 158 -17.88 25.98 3.28
N VAL A 159 -18.32 27.14 3.79
CA VAL A 159 -19.23 28.06 3.09
C VAL A 159 -18.44 29.02 2.20
N VAL A 160 -18.81 29.12 0.92
CA VAL A 160 -18.12 29.99 -0.05
C VAL A 160 -18.41 31.48 0.22
N SER A 161 -19.66 31.81 0.55
CA SER A 161 -20.08 33.18 0.85
C SER A 161 -21.39 33.19 1.64
N TYR A 162 -21.57 34.20 2.49
CA TYR A 162 -22.85 34.54 3.10
C TYR A 162 -23.38 35.84 2.50
N GLU A 163 -24.70 35.93 2.34
CA GLU A 163 -25.38 37.16 1.94
C GLU A 163 -26.20 37.67 3.13
N LEU A 164 -25.92 38.91 3.55
CA LEU A 164 -26.67 39.57 4.63
C LEU A 164 -27.75 40.46 4.01
N GLN A 165 -29.01 40.17 4.33
CA GLN A 165 -30.16 40.98 3.92
C GLN A 165 -30.75 41.69 5.14
N TYR A 166 -31.10 42.96 4.98
CA TYR A 166 -31.71 43.76 6.04
C TYR A 166 -32.88 44.59 5.48
N THR A 167 -33.84 44.90 6.34
CA THR A 167 -34.98 45.76 5.99
C THR A 167 -35.09 46.84 7.05
N ILE A 168 -35.20 48.10 6.62
CA ILE A 168 -35.40 49.23 7.53
C ILE A 168 -36.89 49.43 7.74
N PHE A 169 -37.36 49.20 8.96
CA PHE A 169 -38.73 49.53 9.36
C PHE A 169 -38.74 50.94 9.96
N THR A 170 -39.07 51.94 9.13
CA THR A 170 -39.51 53.24 9.63
C THR A 170 -41.03 53.21 9.73
N GLY A 171 -41.63 53.79 10.76
CA GLY A 171 -43.08 53.73 11.02
C GLY A 171 -44.00 54.32 9.92
N GLN A 172 -43.46 54.69 8.76
CA GLN A 172 -44.18 55.06 7.56
C GLN A 172 -43.53 54.40 6.33
N ALA A 173 -44.26 53.46 5.71
CA ALA A 173 -43.99 52.80 4.42
C ALA A 173 -42.63 52.10 4.25
N ASN A 174 -42.68 50.76 4.20
CA ASN A 174 -41.57 49.89 3.83
C ASN A 174 -40.97 50.31 2.47
N VAL A 175 -39.71 50.74 2.46
CA VAL A 175 -38.91 50.79 1.24
C VAL A 175 -37.96 49.60 1.32
N VAL A 176 -38.18 48.62 0.44
CA VAL A 176 -37.26 47.51 0.21
C VAL A 176 -36.20 48.01 -0.77
N SER A 177 -34.92 47.81 -0.48
CA SER A 177 -33.80 48.04 -1.40
C SER A 177 -32.78 46.94 -1.22
#